data_AF-A0A2S8NU75-F1
#
_entry.id   AF-A0A2S8NU75-F1
#
_cell.length_a   1.000
_cell.length_b   1.000
_cell.length_c   1.000
_cell.angle_alpha   90.00
_cell.angle_beta   90.00
_cell.angle_gamma   90.00
#
_symmetry.space_group_name_H-M   'P 1'
#
loop_
_entity.id
_entity.type
_entity.pdbx_description
1 polymer ?
#
loop_
_entity_poly.entity_id
_entity_poly.type
_entity_poly.pdbx_seq_one_letter_code
_entity_poly.pdbx_strand_id
1 'polypeptide(L)'
;MPKLKNVLLNNNSSFDSVSQVEKLVSYSNKKEYKQRPHQLKIPTMTCPINLVEAFKKEAQNKRLKYTTLMTIILEERYGKENIQNEDD
;
A
#
# COMPACT_ATOMS: atom_id res chain seq x y z
N MET A 1 18.46 15.10 -21.59
CA MET A 1 17.85 16.12 -20.71
C MET A 1 17.11 17.12 -21.58
N PRO A 2 15.77 17.28 -21.46
CA PRO A 2 15.07 18.31 -22.22
C PRO A 2 15.16 19.66 -21.50
N LYS A 3 15.50 20.72 -22.24
CA LYS A 3 15.58 22.10 -21.75
C LYS A 3 14.17 22.69 -21.60
N LEU A 4 13.87 23.26 -20.44
CA LEU A 4 12.64 23.99 -20.17
C LEU A 4 12.62 25.29 -20.97
N LYS A 5 11.57 25.51 -21.77
CA LYS A 5 11.29 26.79 -22.42
C LYS A 5 10.50 27.65 -21.44
N ASN A 6 11.04 28.81 -21.06
CA ASN A 6 10.34 29.79 -20.25
C ASN A 6 9.19 30.39 -21.06
N VAL A 7 7.96 30.00 -20.74
CA VAL A 7 6.75 30.63 -21.26
C VAL A 7 6.48 31.86 -20.39
N LEU A 8 6.71 33.04 -20.95
CA LEU A 8 6.20 34.29 -20.39
C LEU A 8 4.66 34.27 -20.48
N LEU A 9 4.01 34.15 -19.33
CA LEU A 9 2.56 34.29 -19.19
C LEU A 9 2.19 35.76 -19.38
N ASN A 10 1.58 36.07 -20.53
CA ASN A 10 0.90 37.34 -20.75
C ASN A 10 -0.38 37.35 -19.89
N ASN A 11 -0.34 38.06 -18.77
CA ASN A 11 -1.48 38.26 -17.89
C ASN A 11 -2.39 39.35 -18.46
N ASN A 12 -3.34 38.97 -19.30
CA ASN A 12 -4.50 39.80 -19.65
C ASN A 12 -5.74 38.91 -19.69
N SER A 13 -6.26 38.54 -18.53
CA SER A 13 -7.65 38.11 -18.40
C SER A 13 -8.19 38.41 -17.01
N SER A 14 -9.39 38.97 -16.99
CA SER A 14 -10.16 39.38 -15.82
C SER A 14 -10.15 38.31 -14.72
N PHE A 15 -9.84 38.74 -13.50
CA PHE A 15 -9.77 37.90 -12.31
C PHE A 15 -11.19 37.57 -11.80
N ASP A 16 -11.82 36.53 -12.37
CA ASP A 16 -13.06 35.95 -11.83
C ASP A 16 -12.75 35.12 -10.57
N SER A 17 -12.61 35.82 -9.46
CA SER A 17 -12.24 35.29 -8.13
C SER A 17 -13.13 34.15 -7.62
N VAL A 18 -14.43 34.16 -7.95
CA VAL A 18 -15.43 33.23 -7.39
C VAL A 18 -15.22 31.79 -7.88
N SER A 19 -14.90 31.62 -9.17
CA SER A 19 -14.65 30.30 -9.80
C SER A 19 -13.41 29.60 -9.24
N GLN A 20 -12.40 30.38 -8.82
CA GLN A 20 -11.18 29.83 -8.21
C GLN A 20 -11.37 29.48 -6.73
N VAL A 21 -12.20 30.24 -6.00
CA VAL A 21 -12.53 29.92 -4.60
C VAL A 21 -13.27 28.60 -4.52
N GLU A 22 -14.28 28.35 -5.37
CA GLU A 22 -15.00 27.06 -5.39
C GLU A 22 -14.07 25.87 -5.69
N LYS A 23 -13.08 26.06 -6.58
CA LYS A 23 -12.04 25.05 -6.84
C LYS A 23 -11.15 24.79 -5.62
N LEU A 24 -10.86 25.80 -4.81
CA LEU A 24 -10.08 25.64 -3.57
C LEU A 24 -10.87 24.90 -2.48
N VAL A 25 -12.17 25.17 -2.33
CA VAL A 25 -13.03 24.45 -1.37
C VAL A 25 -13.15 22.97 -1.72
N SER A 26 -13.12 22.63 -3.02
CA SER A 26 -13.14 21.22 -3.48
C SER A 26 -11.93 20.40 -3.01
N TYR A 27 -10.82 21.05 -2.66
CA TYR A 27 -9.63 20.38 -2.10
C TYR A 27 -9.65 20.25 -0.57
N SER A 28 -10.58 20.93 0.12
CA SER A 28 -10.73 20.85 1.58
C SER A 28 -11.28 19.49 2.05
N ASN A 29 -12.05 18.80 1.19
CA ASN A 29 -12.64 17.49 1.48
C ASN A 29 -11.76 16.30 1.09
N LYS A 30 -10.44 16.47 1.03
CA LYS A 30 -9.54 15.33 0.83
C LYS A 30 -9.47 14.53 2.11
N LYS A 31 -10.04 13.32 2.10
CA LYS A 31 -9.78 12.29 3.14
C LYS A 31 -8.28 12.25 3.38
N GLU A 32 -7.86 12.43 4.63
CA GLU A 32 -6.47 12.29 5.03
C GLU A 32 -5.91 10.99 4.47
N TYR A 33 -4.80 11.10 3.74
CA TYR A 33 -4.11 9.93 3.20
C TYR A 33 -3.53 9.15 4.38
N LYS A 34 -4.24 8.11 4.81
CA LYS A 34 -3.69 7.14 5.77
C LYS A 34 -2.56 6.39 5.06
N GLN A 35 -1.31 6.69 5.44
CA GLN A 35 -0.19 5.86 5.03
C GLN A 35 -0.47 4.43 5.48
N ARG A 36 -0.53 3.51 4.52
CA ARG A 36 -0.63 2.09 4.83
C ARG A 36 0.71 1.63 5.41
N PRO A 37 0.70 0.65 6.34
CA PRO A 37 1.93 0.07 6.86
C PRO A 37 2.82 -0.40 5.70
N HIS A 38 4.13 -0.19 5.84
CA HIS A 38 5.10 -0.57 4.82
C HIS A 38 5.08 -2.10 4.67
N GLN A 39 4.68 -2.59 3.49
CA GLN A 39 4.62 -4.02 3.18
C GLN A 39 5.61 -4.34 2.06
N LEU A 40 6.47 -5.32 2.32
CA LEU A 40 7.35 -5.90 1.32
C LEU A 40 6.66 -7.11 0.66
N LYS A 41 6.89 -7.30 -0.64
CA LYS A 41 6.33 -8.42 -1.40
C LYS A 41 7.31 -9.59 -1.38
N ILE A 42 6.78 -10.79 -1.17
CA ILE A 42 7.55 -12.03 -1.42
C ILE A 42 7.70 -12.16 -2.94
N PRO A 43 8.93 -12.39 -3.45
CA PRO A 43 9.15 -12.60 -4.88
C PRO A 43 8.48 -13.89 -5.34
N THR A 44 8.13 -13.94 -6.63
CA THR A 44 7.58 -15.16 -7.24
C THR A 44 8.61 -16.29 -7.15
N MET A 45 8.19 -17.44 -6.64
CA MET A 45 9.04 -18.63 -6.49
C MET A 45 8.30 -19.90 -6.92
N THR A 46 9.06 -20.91 -7.32
CA THR A 46 8.56 -22.25 -7.63
C THR A 46 8.70 -23.16 -6.41
N CYS A 47 7.66 -23.91 -6.07
CA CYS A 47 7.66 -24.88 -4.98
C CYS A 47 7.41 -26.30 -5.51
N PRO A 48 7.93 -27.34 -4.82
CA PRO A 48 7.56 -28.73 -5.10
C PRO A 48 6.05 -28.96 -5.12
N ILE A 49 5.56 -29.73 -6.10
CA ILE A 49 4.13 -29.93 -6.35
C ILE A 49 3.40 -30.52 -5.13
N ASN A 50 4.03 -31.48 -4.45
CA ASN A 50 3.49 -32.12 -3.25
C ASN A 50 3.25 -31.11 -2.10
N LEU A 51 4.14 -30.13 -1.92
CA LEU A 51 3.97 -29.08 -0.91
C LEU A 51 2.82 -28.14 -1.29
N VAL A 52 2.70 -27.79 -2.57
CA VAL A 52 1.61 -26.94 -3.06
C VAL A 52 0.25 -27.61 -2.88
N GLU A 53 0.16 -28.91 -3.15
CA GLU A 53 -1.07 -29.69 -2.96
C GLU A 53 -1.47 -29.80 -1.47
N ALA A 54 -0.50 -30.10 -0.60
CA ALA A 54 -0.73 -30.13 0.84
C ALA A 54 -1.23 -28.77 1.36
N PHE A 55 -0.58 -27.68 0.95
CA PHE A 55 -0.96 -26.31 1.31
C PHE A 55 -2.37 -25.95 0.83
N LYS A 56 -2.74 -26.31 -0.42
CA LYS A 56 -4.09 -26.08 -0.95
C LYS A 56 -5.15 -26.85 -0.16
N LYS A 57 -4.87 -28.12 0.17
CA LYS A 57 -5.78 -28.96 0.97
C LYS A 57 -5.99 -28.38 2.35
N GLU A 58 -4.92 -27.91 3.01
CA GLU A 58 -5.01 -27.24 4.30
C GLU A 58 -5.86 -25.97 4.23
N ALA A 59 -5.62 -25.12 3.22
CA ALA A 59 -6.39 -23.89 3.03
C ALA A 59 -7.89 -24.19 2.82
N GLN A 60 -8.22 -25.21 2.03
CA GLN A 60 -9.60 -25.65 1.81
C GLN A 60 -10.25 -26.16 3.10
N ASN A 61 -9.56 -27.02 3.85
CA ASN A 61 -10.05 -27.56 5.12
C ASN A 61 -10.32 -26.45 6.14
N LYS A 62 -9.43 -25.46 6.23
CA LYS A 62 -9.56 -24.30 7.11
C LYS A 62 -10.48 -23.20 6.55
N ARG A 63 -10.99 -23.35 5.31
CA ARG A 63 -11.74 -22.33 4.57
C ARG A 63 -11.03 -20.97 4.50
N LEU A 64 -9.70 -21.00 4.37
CA LEU A 64 -8.85 -19.81 4.30
C LEU A 64 -8.43 -19.52 2.86
N LYS A 65 -8.18 -18.23 2.58
CA LYS A 65 -7.46 -17.83 1.38
C LYS A 65 -6.00 -18.25 1.51
N TYR A 66 -5.35 -18.55 0.38
CA TYR A 66 -3.93 -18.89 0.33
C TYR A 66 -3.05 -17.81 0.94
N THR A 67 -3.32 -16.54 0.65
CA THR A 67 -2.60 -15.42 1.24
C THR A 67 -2.73 -15.39 2.75
N THR A 68 -3.94 -15.61 3.28
CA THR A 68 -4.20 -15.65 4.72
C THR A 68 -3.46 -16.81 5.39
N LEU A 69 -3.51 -18.02 4.82
CA LEU A 69 -2.77 -19.15 5.36
C LEU A 69 -1.27 -18.91 5.35
N MET A 70 -0.73 -18.33 4.26
CA MET A 70 0.68 -17.98 4.17
C MET A 70 1.07 -16.92 5.23
N THR A 71 0.24 -15.90 5.45
CA THR A 71 0.46 -14.90 6.50
C THR A 71 0.52 -15.56 7.88
N ILE A 72 -0.43 -16.44 8.21
CA ILE A 72 -0.43 -17.16 9.49
C ILE A 72 0.86 -17.97 9.66
N ILE A 73 1.28 -18.73 8.65
CA ILE A 73 2.52 -19.52 8.70
C ILE A 73 3.75 -18.62 8.94
N LEU A 74 3.80 -17.45 8.29
CA LEU A 74 4.90 -16.51 8.45
C LEU A 74 4.90 -15.85 9.83
N GLU A 75 3.74 -15.47 10.35
CA GLU A 75 3.59 -14.93 11.71
C GLU A 75 3.94 -15.96 12.77
N GLU A 76 3.50 -17.21 12.60
CA GLU A 76 3.83 -18.30 13.53
C GLU A 76 5.34 -18.58 13.57
N ARG A 77 6.02 -18.48 12.43
CA ARG A 77 7.45 -18.81 12.29
C ARG A 77 8.38 -17.65 12.62
N TYR A 78 8.03 -16.43 12.22
CA TYR A 78 8.90 -15.25 12.30
C TYR A 78 8.29 -14.10 13.09
N GLY A 79 6.98 -14.10 13.33
CA GLY A 79 6.28 -13.04 14.07
C GLY A 79 6.42 -13.12 15.59
N LYS A 80 7.02 -14.20 16.11
CA LYS A 80 7.44 -14.30 17.52
C LYS A 80 8.81 -13.66 17.70
N GLU A 81 8.89 -12.35 17.48
CA GLU A 81 9.99 -11.60 18.06
C GLU A 81 9.78 -11.61 19.57
N ASN A 82 10.75 -12.18 20.30
CA ASN A 82 10.82 -12.11 21.75
C ASN A 82 10.78 -10.63 22.14
N ILE A 83 9.61 -10.16 22.58
CA ILE A 83 9.50 -8.98 23.43
C ILE A 83 10.10 -9.39 24.77
N GLN A 84 11.43 -9.55 24.84
CA GLN A 84 12.13 -9.22 26.06
C GLN A 84 12.06 -7.69 26.11
N ASN A 85 11.02 -7.18 26.77
CA ASN A 85 11.12 -5.85 27.34
C ASN A 85 12.35 -5.92 28.25
N GLU A 86 13.45 -5.31 27.82
CA GLU A 86 14.52 -4.91 28.72
C GLU A 86 13.87 -3.93 29.73
N ASP A 87 13.41 -4.48 30.86
CA ASP A 87 13.30 -3.72 32.10
C ASP A 87 14.74 -3.40 32.52
N ASP A 88 15.22 -2.20 32.20
CA ASP A 88 16.33 -1.53 32.87
C ASP A 88 16.03 -0.02 33.00
#